data_AF-A0A1I4YCA7-F1
#
_entry.id   AF-A0A1I4YCA7-F1
#
_cell.length_a   1.000
_cell.length_b   1.000
_cell.length_c   1.000
_cell.angle_alpha   90.00
_cell.angle_beta   90.00
_cell.angle_gamma   90.00
#
_symmetry.space_group_name_H-M   'P 1'
#
loop_
_entity.id
_entity.type
_entity.pdbx_description
1 polymer ?
#
loop_
_entity_poly.entity_id
_entity_poly.type
_entity_poly.pdbx_seq_one_letter_code
_entity_poly.pdbx_strand_id
1 'polypeptide(L)'
;MKTIYEILMAAPPAQVTRCKIAMVEIAHGHWEAAASTMEDAIQESEPGEWVLDCMQMRDFCVMMDKVKCQGLSGVAKNRGTGMDRLVN
;
A
#
# COMPACT_ATOMS: atom_id res chain seq x y z
N MET A 1 -4.77 -7.12 -7.14
CA MET A 1 -4.80 -6.33 -5.89
C MET A 1 -6.25 -6.13 -5.49
N LYS A 2 -6.60 -6.44 -4.24
CA LYS A 2 -7.92 -6.13 -3.68
C LYS A 2 -8.08 -4.62 -3.45
N THR A 3 -9.31 -4.13 -3.49
CA THR A 3 -9.67 -2.78 -3.05
C THR A 3 -9.58 -2.66 -1.53
N ILE A 4 -9.45 -1.44 -1.02
CA ILE A 4 -9.43 -1.20 0.44
C ILE A 4 -10.72 -1.67 1.12
N TYR A 5 -11.85 -1.61 0.41
CA TYR A 5 -13.12 -2.13 0.91
C TYR A 5 -13.11 -3.66 1.05
N GLU A 6 -12.58 -4.38 0.05
CA GLU A 6 -12.45 -5.85 0.14
C GLU A 6 -11.49 -6.27 1.27
N ILE A 7 -10.41 -5.51 1.49
CA ILE A 7 -9.47 -5.74 2.61
C ILE A 7 -10.18 -5.50 3.95
N LEU A 8 -10.99 -4.44 4.05
CA LEU A 8 -11.79 -4.16 5.24
C LEU A 8 -12.80 -5.28 5.54
N MET A 9 -13.46 -5.82 4.52
CA MET A 9 -14.45 -6.90 4.69
C MET A 9 -13.83 -8.22 5.18
N ALA A 10 -12.53 -8.42 4.95
CA ALA A 10 -11.77 -9.57 5.42
C ALA A 10 -10.92 -9.27 6.68
N ALA A 11 -11.03 -8.07 7.25
CA ALA A 11 -10.15 -7.64 8.34
C ALA A 11 -10.44 -8.38 9.65
N PRO A 12 -9.40 -8.79 10.40
CA PRO A 12 -9.55 -9.21 11.78
C PRO A 12 -10.23 -8.09 12.61
N PRO A 13 -11.04 -8.43 13.64
CA PRO A 13 -11.76 -7.42 14.43
C PRO A 13 -10.87 -6.30 14.98
N ALA A 14 -9.65 -6.63 15.41
CA ALA A 14 -8.68 -5.66 15.92
C ALA A 14 -8.22 -4.62 14.87
N GLN A 15 -8.30 -4.96 13.58
CA GLN A 15 -7.80 -4.13 12.48
C GLN A 15 -8.91 -3.38 11.72
N VAL A 16 -10.19 -3.63 12.03
CA VAL A 16 -11.34 -2.99 11.35
C VAL A 16 -11.26 -1.46 11.40
N THR A 17 -10.94 -0.88 12.55
CA THR A 17 -10.83 0.58 12.70
C THR A 17 -9.68 1.12 11.85
N ARG A 18 -8.54 0.42 11.82
CA ARG A 18 -7.36 0.82 11.04
C ARG A 18 -7.63 0.78 9.53
N CYS A 19 -8.32 -0.26 9.04
CA CYS A 19 -8.76 -0.30 7.64
C CYS A 19 -9.73 0.82 7.27
N LYS A 20 -10.62 1.22 8.18
CA LYS A 20 -11.52 2.37 7.95
C LYS A 20 -10.75 3.67 7.86
N ILE A 21 -9.74 3.88 8.71
CA ILE A 21 -8.86 5.05 8.65
C ILE A 21 -8.15 5.10 7.30
N ALA A 22 -7.49 4.01 6.89
CA ALA A 22 -6.81 3.95 5.60
C ALA A 22 -7.75 4.17 4.41
N MET A 23 -8.98 3.67 4.47
CA MET A 23 -10.00 3.92 3.45
C MET A 23 -10.31 5.41 3.31
N VAL A 24 -10.42 6.14 4.42
CA VAL A 24 -10.64 7.60 4.42
C VAL A 24 -9.40 8.33 3.89
N GLU A 25 -8.21 7.95 4.32
CA GLU A 25 -6.95 8.53 3.85
C GLU A 25 -6.77 8.37 2.34
N ILE A 26 -7.06 7.18 1.81
CA ILE A 26 -7.09 6.89 0.37
C ILE A 26 -8.11 7.78 -0.34
N ALA A 27 -9.34 7.88 0.18
CA ALA A 27 -10.38 8.71 -0.42
C ALA A 27 -10.01 10.19 -0.48
N HIS A 28 -9.20 10.66 0.46
CA HIS A 28 -8.70 12.04 0.52
C HIS A 28 -7.37 12.25 -0.23
N GLY A 29 -6.78 11.21 -0.81
CA GLY A 29 -5.48 11.28 -1.49
C GLY A 29 -4.30 11.53 -0.54
N HIS A 30 -4.45 11.16 0.72
CA HIS A 30 -3.39 11.15 1.74
C HIS A 30 -2.60 9.85 1.63
N TRP A 31 -1.89 9.67 0.52
CA TRP A 31 -1.24 8.42 0.15
C TRP A 31 -0.14 7.97 1.12
N GLU A 32 0.72 8.88 1.56
CA GLU A 32 1.75 8.59 2.56
C GLU A 32 1.13 8.09 3.89
N ALA A 33 0.11 8.79 4.40
CA ALA A 33 -0.60 8.40 5.62
C ALA A 33 -1.25 7.02 5.48
N ALA A 34 -1.95 6.76 4.36
CA ALA A 34 -2.54 5.46 4.07
C ALA A 34 -1.50 4.33 4.03
N ALA A 35 -0.31 4.60 3.49
CA ALA A 35 0.79 3.63 3.47
C ALA A 35 1.28 3.33 4.89
N SER A 36 1.47 4.35 5.73
CA SER A 36 1.85 4.17 7.14
C SER A 36 0.80 3.39 7.92
N THR A 37 -0.48 3.72 7.75
CA THR A 37 -1.60 3.00 8.38
C THR A 37 -1.63 1.53 7.97
N MET A 38 -1.33 1.20 6.71
CA MET A 38 -1.21 -0.19 6.25
C MET A 38 0.03 -0.89 6.82
N GLU A 39 1.16 -0.20 6.94
CA GLU A 39 2.38 -0.76 7.56
C GLU A 39 2.12 -1.14 9.01
N ASP A 40 1.48 -0.27 9.79
CA ASP A 40 1.11 -0.57 11.18
C ASP A 40 0.18 -1.78 11.27
N ALA A 41 -0.78 -1.90 10.34
CA ALA A 41 -1.69 -3.04 10.28
C ALA A 41 -0.95 -4.36 10.00
N ILE A 42 0.09 -4.32 9.14
CA ILE A 42 0.94 -5.47 8.82
C ILE A 42 1.77 -5.89 10.03
N GLN A 43 2.41 -4.95 10.72
CA GLN A 43 3.29 -5.23 11.85
C GLN A 43 2.54 -5.77 13.08
N GLU A 44 1.28 -5.35 13.27
CA GLU A 44 0.46 -5.77 14.41
C GLU A 44 -0.37 -7.04 14.14
N SER A 45 -0.24 -7.67 12.98
CA SER A 45 -1.07 -8.80 12.59
C SER A 45 -0.26 -10.08 12.38
N GLU A 46 -0.89 -11.22 12.69
CA GLU A 46 -0.31 -12.52 12.39
C GLU A 46 -0.15 -12.71 10.87
N PRO A 47 0.93 -13.38 10.41
CA PRO A 47 1.13 -13.64 8.98
C PRO A 47 -0.05 -14.38 8.35
N GLY A 48 -0.49 -13.94 7.17
CA GLY A 48 -1.58 -14.58 6.44
C GLY A 48 -1.97 -13.83 5.17
N GLU A 49 -2.97 -14.35 4.44
CA GLU A 49 -3.42 -13.76 3.17
C GLU A 49 -3.84 -12.29 3.31
N TRP A 50 -4.51 -11.95 4.41
CA TRP A 50 -4.94 -10.58 4.67
C TRP A 50 -3.76 -9.61 4.83
N VAL A 51 -2.66 -10.06 5.46
CA VAL A 51 -1.44 -9.26 5.57
C VAL A 51 -0.79 -9.05 4.20
N LEU A 52 -0.78 -10.06 3.34
CA LEU A 52 -0.27 -9.93 1.96
C LEU A 52 -1.11 -8.94 1.13
N ASP A 53 -2.43 -8.91 1.34
CA ASP A 53 -3.30 -7.91 0.72
C ASP A 53 -2.98 -6.49 1.24
N CYS A 54 -2.74 -6.34 2.54
CA CYS A 54 -2.32 -5.07 3.13
C CYS A 54 -0.96 -4.61 2.59
N MET A 55 0.01 -5.52 2.41
CA MET A 55 1.32 -5.20 1.81
C MET A 55 1.16 -4.67 0.38
N GLN A 56 0.31 -5.30 -0.43
CA GLN A 56 0.02 -4.81 -1.78
C GLN A 56 -0.65 -3.43 -1.76
N MET A 57 -1.59 -3.19 -0.85
CA MET A 57 -2.25 -1.90 -0.70
C MET A 57 -1.28 -0.80 -0.24
N ARG A 58 -0.39 -1.10 0.71
CA ARG A 58 0.69 -0.20 1.13
C ARG A 58 1.57 0.18 -0.04
N ASP A 59 2.05 -0.79 -0.81
CA ASP A 59 2.94 -0.56 -1.95
C ASP A 59 2.25 0.29 -3.04
N PHE A 60 0.95 0.07 -3.23
CA PHE A 60 0.12 0.92 -4.08
C PHE A 60 0.06 2.37 -3.56
N CYS A 61 -0.18 2.56 -2.27
CA CYS A 61 -0.21 3.90 -1.66
C CYS A 61 1.14 4.62 -1.83
N VAL A 62 2.26 3.93 -1.60
CA VAL A 62 3.61 4.48 -1.85
C VAL A 62 3.81 4.86 -3.31
N MET A 63 3.31 4.06 -4.26
CA MET A 63 3.37 4.39 -5.67
C MET A 63 2.54 5.64 -6.00
N MET A 64 1.33 5.74 -5.44
CA MET A 64 0.45 6.89 -5.66
C MET A 64 1.00 8.17 -5.05
N ASP A 65 1.69 8.09 -3.92
CA ASP A 65 2.38 9.24 -3.34
C ASP A 65 3.49 9.76 -4.27
N LYS A 66 4.29 8.85 -4.85
CA LYS A 66 5.29 9.22 -5.86
C LYS A 66 4.65 9.87 -7.08
N VAL A 67 3.52 9.35 -7.56
CA VAL A 67 2.78 9.95 -8.68
C VAL A 67 2.27 11.35 -8.32
N LYS A 68 1.73 11.54 -7.11
CA LYS A 68 1.26 12.83 -6.62
C LYS A 68 2.39 13.87 -6.57
N CYS A 69 3.58 13.47 -6.11
CA CYS A 69 4.72 14.37 -5.94
C CYS A 69 5.51 14.62 -7.23
N GLN A 70 5.59 13.64 -8.13
CA GLN A 70 6.54 13.65 -9.27
C GLN A 70 5.87 13.45 -10.64
N GLY A 71 4.55 13.25 -10.68
CA GLY A 71 3.84 12.86 -11.89
C GLY A 71 4.15 11.42 -12.35
N LEU A 72 3.62 11.03 -13.51
CA LEU A 72 3.75 9.67 -14.05
C LEU A 72 5.20 9.28 -14.40
N SER A 73 6.05 10.27 -14.69
CA SER A 73 7.47 10.06 -14.97
C SER A 73 8.24 9.46 -13.78
N GLY A 74 7.79 9.73 -12.54
CA GLY A 74 8.39 9.18 -11.32
C GLY A 74 8.26 7.66 -11.20
N VAL A 75 7.23 7.06 -11.81
CA VAL A 75 6.96 5.60 -11.73
C VAL A 75 7.82 4.80 -12.73
N ALA A 76 8.14 5.38 -13.89
CA ALA A 76 8.91 4.70 -14.94
C ALA A 76 10.36 4.40 -14.49
N LYS A 77 10.96 5.27 -13.67
CA LYS A 77 12.34 5.14 -13.21
C LYS A 77 12.59 3.90 -12.33
N ASN A 78 11.55 3.38 -11.68
CA ASN A 78 11.66 2.25 -10.74
C ASN A 78 11.54 0.86 -11.40
N ARG A 79 11.13 0.78 -12.68
CA ARG A 79 11.07 -0.50 -13.43
C ARG A 79 12.39 -0.86 -14.12
N GLY A 80 13.35 0.07 -14.19
CA GLY A 80 14.63 -0.14 -14.88
C GLY A 80 15.70 -0.87 -14.06
N THR A 81 15.60 -0.92 -12.73
CA THR A 81 16.71 -1.36 -11.87
C THR A 81 16.79 -2.86 -11.60
N GLY A 82 15.96 -3.68 -12.25
CA GLY A 82 15.95 -5.14 -12.08
C GLY A 82 16.76 -5.92 -13.12
N MET A 83 17.06 -5.34 -14.29
CA MET A 83 17.65 -6.08 -15.42
C MET A 83 19.06 -5.61 -15.84
N ASP A 84 19.52 -4.45 -15.35
CA ASP A 84 20.85 -3.90 -15.70
C ASP A 84 22.01 -4.41 -14.81
N ARG A 85 21.77 -5.40 -13.94
CA ARG A 85 22.81 -5.99 -13.07
C ARG A 85 23.35 -7.34 -13.55
N LEU A 86 23.01 -7.78 -14.76
CA LEU A 86 23.54 -9.00 -15.37
C LEU A 86 24.48 -8.75 -16.56
N VAL A 87 24.92 -7.51 -16.76
CA VAL A 87 25.97 -7.18 -17.73
C VAL A 87 27.03 -6.33 -17.03
N ASN A 88 27.83 -6.98 -16.20
CA ASN A 88 29.25 -6.64 -16.03
C ASN A 88 30.00 -7.82 -15.40
#